data_AF-A0A497GYU5-F1
#
_entry.id   AF-A0A497GYU5-F1
#
_cell.length_a   1.000
_cell.length_b   1.000
_cell.length_c   1.000
_cell.angle_alpha   90.00
_cell.angle_beta   90.00
_cell.angle_gamma   90.00
#
_symmetry.space_group_name_H-M   'P 1'
#
loop_
_entity.id
_entity.type
_entity.pdbx_description
1 polymer ?
#
loop_
_entity_poly.entity_id
_entity_poly.type
_entity_poly.pdbx_seq_one_letter_code
_entity_poly.pdbx_strand_id
1 'polypeptide(L)'
;MVKMQFLGGAEKVGPNSLFMRASGRGLVLDYGMDPTKPPEYLTVIPPADALLLTHAHLDHSGSIPFLVSAVDIPVYATPLTAEVVSLLWRDAVKVAKLNKYDIPYTLSDVDFATRAIVGVAPGEELTIKGIKVRVYDAGHIPGAVSYLIEVEGKRILFTGDINTVETMLTQPAEVPECDVLIMESTYAGRDHPVREEVYRELERKIEEVLERGGKAVVPAFAVARTQELMILLSERGFDVWVDGMGKAVTNMYLGYPDYIKNFDRLVRATDRVRPVVRPSDRNKFLRKGEVVVTTGGMLEGGPALYYIGKLREDRNSAILLTGYQVEGTNGRLLMDTGYLVIDGEQVKVDMEVAYYDLSAHAGHSGLVEYVMKADPEKVVLFHGEDREALKREIEEDYEVLTPRSGEVFEV
;
A
#
# COMPACT_ATOMS: atom_id res chain seq x y z
N MET A 1 -1.11 -1.58 -32.96
CA MET A 1 -1.70 -2.38 -31.86
C MET A 1 -0.74 -2.35 -30.69
N VAL A 2 -1.26 -2.02 -29.52
CA VAL A 2 -0.50 -1.96 -28.27
C VAL A 2 -0.41 -3.36 -27.69
N LYS A 3 0.81 -3.85 -27.46
CA LYS A 3 1.06 -5.17 -26.86
C LYS A 3 1.37 -5.00 -25.38
N MET A 4 0.81 -5.88 -24.56
CA MET A 4 0.97 -5.84 -23.12
C MET A 4 1.28 -7.21 -22.56
N GLN A 5 2.03 -7.24 -21.46
CA GLN A 5 2.36 -8.45 -20.73
C GLN A 5 2.55 -8.13 -19.26
N PHE A 6 1.75 -8.74 -18.39
CA PHE A 6 2.05 -8.70 -16.96
C PHE A 6 3.30 -9.52 -16.68
N LEU A 7 4.32 -8.90 -16.09
CA LEU A 7 5.53 -9.59 -15.64
C LEU A 7 5.30 -10.27 -14.27
N GLY A 8 4.31 -9.81 -13.53
CA GLY A 8 3.80 -10.40 -12.29
C GLY A 8 2.52 -9.71 -11.82
N GLY A 9 1.90 -10.25 -10.76
CA GLY A 9 0.75 -9.63 -10.07
C GLY A 9 -0.57 -9.63 -10.84
N ALA A 10 -0.67 -10.32 -11.98
CA ALA A 10 -1.93 -10.37 -12.74
C ALA A 10 -3.06 -11.11 -12.00
N GLU A 11 -2.72 -12.18 -11.29
CA GLU A 11 -3.64 -13.15 -10.68
C GLU A 11 -3.52 -13.21 -9.15
N LYS A 12 -2.75 -12.29 -8.55
CA LYS A 12 -2.50 -12.24 -7.10
C LYS A 12 -2.05 -10.85 -6.69
N VAL A 13 -2.03 -10.60 -5.38
CA VAL A 13 -1.47 -9.37 -4.80
C VAL A 13 0.05 -9.45 -4.83
N GLY A 14 0.69 -8.62 -5.67
CA GLY A 14 2.13 -8.61 -5.87
C GLY A 14 2.70 -9.88 -6.57
N PRO A 15 3.91 -9.81 -7.14
CA PRO A 15 4.68 -8.62 -7.45
C PRO A 15 4.14 -7.94 -8.71
N ASN A 16 3.54 -6.76 -8.61
CA ASN A 16 2.87 -6.10 -9.73
C ASN A 16 3.86 -5.52 -10.73
N SER A 17 3.65 -5.83 -12.00
CA SER A 17 4.32 -5.14 -13.10
C SER A 17 3.65 -5.46 -14.43
N LEU A 18 3.45 -4.44 -15.25
CA LEU A 18 2.95 -4.55 -16.61
C LEU A 18 3.96 -3.93 -17.58
N PHE A 19 4.42 -4.72 -18.55
CA PHE A 19 5.21 -4.23 -19.66
C PHE A 19 4.31 -3.93 -20.85
N MET A 20 4.33 -2.67 -21.31
CA MET A 20 3.59 -2.20 -22.47
C MET A 20 4.55 -1.86 -23.62
N ARG A 21 4.24 -2.32 -24.83
CA ARG A 21 4.98 -2.00 -26.05
C ARG A 21 4.07 -1.41 -27.11
N ALA A 22 4.37 -0.19 -27.53
CA ALA A 22 3.63 0.56 -28.55
C ALA A 22 4.57 1.44 -29.36
N SER A 23 4.32 1.58 -30.67
CA SER A 23 5.09 2.47 -31.57
C SER A 23 6.62 2.27 -31.50
N GLY A 24 7.06 1.02 -31.30
CA GLY A 24 8.47 0.66 -31.14
C GLY A 24 9.11 1.04 -29.80
N ARG A 25 8.33 1.56 -28.85
CA ARG A 25 8.75 1.95 -27.49
C ARG A 25 8.25 0.96 -26.44
N GLY A 26 8.97 0.87 -25.33
CA GLY A 26 8.58 0.06 -24.17
C GLY A 26 8.38 0.92 -22.93
N LEU A 27 7.27 0.75 -22.22
CA LEU A 27 7.04 1.34 -20.90
C LEU A 27 6.78 0.23 -19.89
N VAL A 28 7.35 0.36 -18.70
CA VAL A 28 7.04 -0.50 -17.55
C VAL A 28 6.12 0.28 -16.61
N LEU A 29 5.03 -0.36 -16.20
CA LEU A 29 4.03 0.15 -15.27
C LEU A 29 4.17 -0.66 -13.98
N ASP A 30 4.72 -0.03 -12.95
CA ASP A 30 5.15 -0.67 -11.70
C ASP A 30 6.16 -1.81 -11.89
N TYR A 31 6.93 -2.10 -10.83
CA TYR A 31 7.92 -3.18 -10.81
C TYR A 31 8.20 -3.64 -9.37
N GLY A 32 7.26 -4.42 -8.84
CA GLY A 32 7.17 -4.78 -7.43
C GLY A 32 7.88 -6.06 -6.98
N MET A 33 7.67 -6.42 -5.71
CA MET A 33 8.12 -7.66 -5.06
C MET A 33 6.95 -8.31 -4.29
N ASP A 34 6.98 -9.62 -4.09
CA ASP A 34 6.03 -10.33 -3.25
C ASP A 34 6.55 -10.38 -1.80
N PRO A 35 5.75 -9.96 -0.79
CA PRO A 35 6.16 -9.98 0.60
C PRO A 35 6.13 -11.38 1.27
N THR A 36 6.16 -12.47 0.49
CA THR A 36 6.36 -13.85 0.97
C THR A 36 7.59 -14.02 1.88
N LYS A 37 7.71 -15.20 2.50
CA LYS A 37 8.86 -15.57 3.34
C LYS A 37 9.53 -16.84 2.80
N PRO A 38 10.68 -16.76 2.11
CA PRO A 38 11.42 -15.53 1.75
C PRO A 38 10.68 -14.68 0.69
N PRO A 39 10.95 -13.36 0.60
CA PRO A 39 10.34 -12.50 -0.41
C PRO A 39 10.74 -12.89 -1.83
N GLU A 40 9.81 -12.76 -2.78
CA GLU A 40 10.08 -13.00 -4.20
C GLU A 40 10.19 -11.68 -4.97
N TYR A 41 11.16 -11.56 -5.87
CA TYR A 41 11.41 -10.33 -6.62
C TYR A 41 11.26 -10.57 -8.12
N LEU A 42 10.77 -9.56 -8.84
CA LEU A 42 10.80 -9.57 -10.29
C LEU A 42 12.24 -9.36 -10.76
N THR A 43 12.74 -10.30 -11.53
CA THR A 43 14.12 -10.28 -12.06
C THR A 43 14.17 -10.26 -13.60
N VAL A 44 13.01 -10.25 -14.26
CA VAL A 44 12.91 -10.14 -15.72
C VAL A 44 13.20 -8.71 -16.15
N ILE A 45 14.17 -8.53 -17.04
CA ILE A 45 14.53 -7.19 -17.55
C ILE A 45 13.84 -6.96 -18.90
N PRO A 46 12.71 -6.23 -18.97
CA PRO A 46 12.07 -5.90 -20.24
C PRO A 46 12.86 -4.82 -21.00
N PRO A 47 12.74 -4.75 -22.34
CA PRO A 47 13.33 -3.69 -23.14
C PRO A 47 12.50 -2.40 -23.02
N ALA A 48 12.64 -1.69 -21.90
CA ALA A 48 11.89 -0.49 -21.55
C ALA A 48 12.68 0.80 -21.83
N ASP A 49 11.97 1.86 -22.21
CA ASP A 49 12.49 3.23 -22.36
C ASP A 49 12.31 4.05 -21.07
N ALA A 50 11.32 3.70 -20.23
CA ALA A 50 10.98 4.36 -18.97
C ALA A 50 10.10 3.45 -18.09
N LEU A 51 10.04 3.79 -16.81
CA LEU A 51 9.12 3.18 -15.84
C LEU A 51 8.17 4.25 -15.29
N LEU A 52 6.88 3.94 -15.20
CA LEU A 52 5.88 4.73 -14.49
C LEU A 52 5.52 4.01 -13.20
N LEU A 53 5.79 4.64 -12.06
CA LEU A 53 5.50 4.09 -10.74
C LEU A 53 4.26 4.77 -10.16
N THR A 54 3.26 3.99 -9.80
CA THR A 54 1.98 4.47 -9.28
C THR A 54 2.12 4.95 -7.85
N HIS A 55 2.70 4.15 -6.96
CA HIS A 55 2.80 4.49 -5.54
C HIS A 55 3.90 3.70 -4.82
N ALA A 56 4.06 3.96 -3.52
CA ALA A 56 5.25 3.55 -2.80
C ALA A 56 5.27 2.11 -2.27
N HIS A 57 4.16 1.35 -2.28
CA HIS A 57 4.18 0.00 -1.72
C HIS A 57 5.15 -0.93 -2.45
N LEU A 58 5.69 -1.92 -1.74
CA LEU A 58 6.79 -2.75 -2.24
C LEU A 58 6.32 -3.76 -3.29
N ASP A 59 5.05 -4.14 -3.28
CA ASP A 59 4.40 -4.93 -4.32
C ASP A 59 4.20 -4.16 -5.63
N HIS A 60 4.46 -2.85 -5.65
CA HIS A 60 4.54 -2.02 -6.87
C HIS A 60 5.94 -1.46 -7.14
N SER A 61 6.77 -1.31 -6.11
CA SER A 61 8.08 -0.63 -6.23
C SER A 61 9.29 -1.49 -5.89
N GLY A 62 9.09 -2.63 -5.22
CA GLY A 62 10.11 -3.35 -4.46
C GLY A 62 11.24 -3.96 -5.28
N SER A 63 11.08 -4.10 -6.60
CA SER A 63 12.14 -4.59 -7.49
C SER A 63 12.72 -3.50 -8.40
N ILE A 64 12.24 -2.24 -8.30
CA ILE A 64 12.73 -1.11 -9.12
C ILE A 64 14.25 -0.91 -9.00
N PRO A 65 14.88 -0.99 -7.80
CA PRO A 65 16.33 -0.84 -7.70
C PRO A 65 17.12 -1.84 -8.54
N PHE A 66 16.64 -3.09 -8.65
CA PHE A 66 17.25 -4.09 -9.51
C PHE A 66 17.11 -3.72 -10.99
N LEU A 67 15.90 -3.38 -11.43
CA LEU A 67 15.65 -3.07 -12.85
C LEU A 67 16.43 -1.84 -13.31
N VAL A 68 16.34 -0.74 -12.56
CA VAL A 68 16.96 0.52 -12.95
C VAL A 68 18.48 0.41 -13.00
N SER A 69 19.11 -0.27 -12.03
CA SER A 69 20.56 -0.53 -12.07
C SER A 69 20.99 -1.39 -13.27
N ALA A 70 20.09 -2.19 -13.86
CA ALA A 70 20.40 -3.04 -14.99
C ALA A 70 20.26 -2.34 -16.35
N VAL A 71 19.31 -1.40 -16.51
CA VAL A 71 18.98 -0.79 -17.82
C VAL A 71 19.09 0.74 -17.88
N ASP A 72 19.32 1.44 -16.77
CA ASP A 72 19.49 2.90 -16.70
C ASP A 72 18.37 3.68 -17.40
N ILE A 73 17.14 3.52 -16.89
CA ILE A 73 15.94 4.18 -17.40
C ILE A 73 15.35 5.15 -16.36
N PRO A 74 14.72 6.26 -16.79
CA PRO A 74 14.02 7.16 -15.87
C PRO A 74 12.80 6.48 -15.25
N VAL A 75 12.56 6.79 -13.98
CA VAL A 75 11.37 6.37 -13.23
C VAL A 75 10.49 7.60 -12.99
N TYR A 76 9.27 7.62 -13.47
CA TYR A 76 8.34 8.70 -13.20
C TYR A 76 7.47 8.33 -11.99
N ALA A 77 7.46 9.20 -10.99
CA ALA A 77 6.68 9.04 -9.76
C ALA A 77 6.45 10.40 -9.11
N THR A 78 5.51 10.50 -8.18
CA THR A 78 5.39 11.74 -7.40
C THR A 78 6.61 11.98 -6.51
N PRO A 79 7.01 13.24 -6.27
CA PRO A 79 8.05 13.57 -5.31
C PRO A 79 7.86 12.92 -3.93
N LEU A 80 6.62 12.84 -3.44
CA LEU A 80 6.34 12.17 -2.18
C LEU A 80 6.56 10.65 -2.28
N THR A 81 6.07 10.01 -3.34
CA THR A 81 6.33 8.59 -3.59
C THR A 81 7.84 8.32 -3.65
N ALA A 82 8.63 9.20 -4.27
CA ALA A 82 10.09 9.08 -4.37
C ALA A 82 10.80 9.03 -3.00
N GLU A 83 10.38 9.86 -2.04
CA GLU A 83 10.94 9.82 -0.69
C GLU A 83 10.59 8.54 0.05
N VAL A 84 9.31 8.15 -0.02
CA VAL A 84 8.81 6.97 0.71
C VAL A 84 9.42 5.69 0.14
N VAL A 85 9.52 5.51 -1.17
CA VAL A 85 10.14 4.30 -1.75
C VAL A 85 11.60 4.17 -1.39
N SER A 86 12.36 5.28 -1.34
CA SER A 86 13.77 5.22 -0.93
C SER A 86 13.91 4.69 0.51
N LEU A 87 13.02 5.10 1.43
CA LEU A 87 12.98 4.55 2.79
C LEU A 87 12.63 3.06 2.78
N LEU A 88 11.60 2.67 2.04
CA LEU A 88 11.13 1.29 2.00
C LEU A 88 12.14 0.34 1.39
N TRP A 89 12.82 0.72 0.30
CA TRP A 89 13.88 -0.10 -0.31
C TRP A 89 15.08 -0.29 0.62
N ARG A 90 15.48 0.75 1.39
CA ARG A 90 16.55 0.61 2.39
C ARG A 90 16.15 -0.33 3.52
N ASP A 91 14.90 -0.26 3.96
CA ASP A 91 14.39 -1.19 4.98
C ASP A 91 14.28 -2.61 4.44
N ALA A 92 13.86 -2.81 3.18
CA ALA A 92 13.86 -4.12 2.53
C ALA A 92 15.26 -4.76 2.52
N VAL A 93 16.30 -4.01 2.14
CA VAL A 93 17.71 -4.48 2.21
C VAL A 93 18.10 -4.86 3.64
N LYS A 94 17.73 -4.04 4.62
CA LYS A 94 18.02 -4.29 6.04
C LYS A 94 17.30 -5.53 6.55
N VAL A 95 16.01 -5.69 6.25
CA VAL A 95 15.17 -6.83 6.66
C VAL A 95 15.66 -8.11 6.01
N ALA A 96 15.99 -8.09 4.71
CA ALA A 96 16.57 -9.24 4.02
C ALA A 96 17.88 -9.69 4.69
N LYS A 97 18.78 -8.75 4.99
CA LYS A 97 20.05 -9.06 5.68
C LYS A 97 19.84 -9.64 7.08
N LEU A 98 18.90 -9.11 7.86
CA LEU A 98 18.60 -9.61 9.21
C LEU A 98 18.05 -11.04 9.17
N ASN A 99 17.21 -11.35 8.20
CA ASN A 99 16.58 -12.67 8.04
C ASN A 99 17.39 -13.63 7.16
N LYS A 100 18.55 -13.20 6.65
CA LYS A 100 19.37 -13.96 5.69
C LYS A 100 18.61 -14.37 4.43
N TYR A 101 17.71 -13.50 3.96
CA TYR A 101 17.04 -13.65 2.68
C TYR A 101 17.88 -13.04 1.56
N ASP A 102 17.73 -13.60 0.36
CA ASP A 102 18.32 -13.02 -0.85
C ASP A 102 17.54 -11.76 -1.26
N ILE A 103 18.27 -10.77 -1.78
CA ILE A 103 17.71 -9.55 -2.33
C ILE A 103 18.52 -9.17 -3.58
N PRO A 104 17.88 -8.86 -4.72
CA PRO A 104 18.60 -8.71 -5.99
C PRO A 104 19.28 -7.35 -6.17
N TYR A 105 19.36 -6.53 -5.12
CA TYR A 105 19.94 -5.20 -5.17
C TYR A 105 20.61 -4.79 -3.86
N THR A 106 21.54 -3.85 -3.96
CA THR A 106 22.32 -3.29 -2.86
C THR A 106 21.84 -1.89 -2.47
N LEU A 107 22.39 -1.31 -1.40
CA LEU A 107 22.14 0.09 -1.06
C LEU A 107 22.63 1.07 -2.14
N SER A 108 23.66 0.71 -2.91
CA SER A 108 24.14 1.53 -4.03
C SER A 108 23.12 1.56 -5.16
N ASP A 109 22.43 0.45 -5.40
CA ASP A 109 21.35 0.35 -6.39
C ASP A 109 20.14 1.16 -5.95
N VAL A 110 19.83 1.17 -4.65
CA VAL A 110 18.81 2.04 -4.07
C VAL A 110 19.14 3.53 -4.29
N ASP A 111 20.40 3.93 -4.05
CA ASP A 111 20.85 5.29 -4.29
C ASP A 111 20.78 5.65 -5.79
N PHE A 112 21.11 4.70 -6.68
CA PHE A 112 21.02 4.88 -8.12
C PHE A 112 19.58 5.04 -8.59
N ALA A 113 18.69 4.13 -8.19
CA ALA A 113 17.27 4.18 -8.54
C ALA A 113 16.59 5.43 -7.99
N THR A 114 16.92 5.86 -6.77
CA THR A 114 16.38 7.12 -6.20
C THR A 114 16.76 8.32 -7.07
N ARG A 115 17.98 8.36 -7.63
CA ARG A 115 18.42 9.45 -8.54
C ARG A 115 17.80 9.38 -9.94
N ALA A 116 17.34 8.21 -10.36
CA ALA A 116 16.66 8.02 -11.64
C ALA A 116 15.20 8.49 -11.60
N ILE A 117 14.67 8.83 -10.42
CA ILE A 117 13.28 9.30 -10.28
C ILE A 117 13.15 10.72 -10.82
N VAL A 118 12.22 10.88 -11.76
CA VAL A 118 11.75 12.14 -12.31
C VAL A 118 10.38 12.43 -11.69
N GLY A 119 10.31 13.51 -10.91
CA GLY A 119 9.08 13.92 -10.23
C GLY A 119 7.99 14.32 -11.21
N VAL A 120 6.78 13.82 -10.99
CA VAL A 120 5.54 14.24 -11.67
C VAL A 120 4.44 14.53 -10.64
N ALA A 121 3.43 15.31 -11.00
CA ALA A 121 2.29 15.60 -10.11
C ALA A 121 0.94 15.34 -10.79
N PRO A 122 -0.13 15.04 -10.02
CA PRO A 122 -1.49 15.01 -10.55
C PRO A 122 -1.81 16.27 -11.37
N GLY A 123 -2.45 16.08 -12.52
CA GLY A 123 -2.76 17.13 -13.49
C GLY A 123 -1.63 17.46 -14.48
N GLU A 124 -0.41 16.95 -14.28
CA GLU A 124 0.69 17.14 -15.23
C GLU A 124 0.54 16.25 -16.46
N GLU A 125 1.06 16.75 -17.58
CA GLU A 125 1.15 16.07 -18.86
C GLU A 125 2.60 16.06 -19.33
N LEU A 126 3.10 14.89 -19.70
CA LEU A 126 4.47 14.68 -20.15
C LEU A 126 4.53 13.83 -21.42
N THR A 127 5.60 13.97 -22.18
CA THR A 127 5.86 13.16 -23.37
C THR A 127 7.11 12.29 -23.16
N ILE A 128 6.91 10.98 -23.10
CA ILE A 128 7.97 9.99 -22.95
C ILE A 128 8.21 9.34 -24.30
N LYS A 129 9.31 9.69 -24.95
CA LYS A 129 9.71 9.10 -26.24
C LYS A 129 8.63 9.15 -27.35
N GLY A 130 7.76 10.17 -27.30
CA GLY A 130 6.65 10.36 -28.24
C GLY A 130 5.30 9.78 -27.77
N ILE A 131 5.27 9.13 -26.61
CA ILE A 131 4.04 8.70 -25.93
C ILE A 131 3.62 9.79 -24.96
N LYS A 132 2.37 10.22 -25.04
CA LYS A 132 1.82 11.25 -24.15
C LYS A 132 1.24 10.57 -22.92
N VAL A 133 1.58 11.09 -21.73
CA VAL A 133 1.16 10.55 -20.44
C VAL A 133 0.61 11.69 -19.62
N ARG A 134 -0.54 11.47 -18.97
CA ARG A 134 -1.14 12.39 -18.00
C ARG A 134 -1.31 11.69 -16.66
N VAL A 135 -1.07 12.42 -15.59
CA VAL A 135 -1.05 11.91 -14.22
C VAL A 135 -2.33 12.31 -13.50
N TYR A 136 -2.94 11.38 -12.77
CA TYR A 136 -4.17 11.57 -12.00
C TYR A 136 -3.99 11.06 -10.57
N ASP A 137 -4.68 11.65 -9.60
CA ASP A 137 -4.65 11.18 -8.20
C ASP A 137 -5.37 9.83 -8.08
N ALA A 138 -4.72 8.84 -7.49
CA ALA A 138 -5.28 7.49 -7.31
C ALA A 138 -6.03 7.32 -5.96
N GLY A 139 -5.96 8.28 -5.04
CA GLY A 139 -6.67 8.26 -3.76
C GLY A 139 -6.24 7.19 -2.75
N HIS A 140 -5.37 6.24 -3.14
CA HIS A 140 -4.96 5.10 -2.34
C HIS A 140 -4.11 5.47 -1.12
N ILE A 141 -2.93 6.05 -1.36
CA ILE A 141 -2.04 6.60 -0.32
C ILE A 141 -1.53 7.98 -0.77
N PRO A 142 -1.08 8.87 0.14
CA PRO A 142 -0.46 10.12 -0.24
C PRO A 142 0.65 9.96 -1.28
N GLY A 143 0.49 10.62 -2.43
CA GLY A 143 1.41 10.54 -3.57
C GLY A 143 1.12 9.42 -4.57
N ALA A 144 0.09 8.60 -4.35
CA ALA A 144 -0.35 7.58 -5.30
C ALA A 144 -1.00 8.22 -6.53
N VAL A 145 -0.66 7.71 -7.71
CA VAL A 145 -1.15 8.22 -8.99
C VAL A 145 -1.52 7.13 -9.96
N SER A 146 -2.46 7.44 -10.83
CA SER A 146 -2.81 6.70 -12.04
C SER A 146 -2.24 7.40 -13.27
N TYR A 147 -1.91 6.63 -14.31
CA TYR A 147 -1.34 7.15 -15.55
C TYR A 147 -2.29 6.91 -16.73
N LEU A 148 -2.76 7.99 -17.35
CA LEU A 148 -3.45 7.95 -18.63
C LEU A 148 -2.44 8.07 -19.76
N ILE A 149 -2.35 7.04 -20.59
CA ILE A 149 -1.35 6.91 -21.64
C ILE A 149 -2.05 7.01 -22.99
N GLU A 150 -1.68 8.02 -23.77
CA GLU A 150 -2.21 8.26 -25.10
C GLU A 150 -1.18 7.79 -26.15
N VAL A 151 -1.49 6.69 -26.84
CA VAL A 151 -0.60 6.09 -27.83
C VAL A 151 -1.40 5.34 -28.90
N GLU A 152 -0.96 5.42 -30.16
CA GLU A 152 -1.63 4.75 -31.30
C GLU A 152 -3.13 5.05 -31.43
N GLY A 153 -3.55 6.24 -31.01
CA GLY A 153 -4.95 6.68 -31.04
C GLY A 153 -5.82 6.11 -29.92
N LYS A 154 -5.23 5.47 -28.91
CA LYS A 154 -5.92 4.93 -27.72
C LYS A 154 -5.52 5.66 -26.46
N ARG A 155 -6.48 5.83 -25.54
CA ARG A 155 -6.32 6.31 -24.16
C ARG A 155 -6.36 5.10 -23.23
N ILE A 156 -5.23 4.76 -22.64
CA ILE A 156 -5.08 3.61 -21.75
C ILE A 156 -4.85 4.13 -20.33
N LEU A 157 -5.78 3.88 -19.41
CA LEU A 157 -5.62 4.25 -18.01
C LEU A 157 -5.06 3.07 -17.23
N PHE A 158 -3.88 3.22 -16.63
CA PHE A 158 -3.34 2.29 -15.65
C PHE A 158 -3.52 2.87 -14.24
N THR A 159 -4.32 2.22 -13.41
CA THR A 159 -4.74 2.82 -12.14
C THR A 159 -3.70 2.69 -11.04
N GLY A 160 -2.94 1.58 -11.03
CA GLY A 160 -2.32 1.10 -9.79
C GLY A 160 -3.38 0.69 -8.78
N ASP A 161 -3.08 0.86 -7.50
CA ASP A 161 -4.07 0.73 -6.44
C ASP A 161 -4.87 2.03 -6.30
N ILE A 162 -6.19 1.91 -6.09
CA ILE A 162 -7.09 3.05 -6.00
C ILE A 162 -7.99 2.99 -4.77
N ASN A 163 -8.39 4.15 -4.29
CA ASN A 163 -9.48 4.27 -3.33
C ASN A 163 -10.56 5.20 -3.86
N THR A 164 -11.81 4.76 -3.87
CA THR A 164 -12.94 5.56 -4.38
C THR A 164 -13.66 6.33 -3.27
N VAL A 165 -13.23 6.17 -2.02
CA VAL A 165 -13.76 6.94 -0.88
C VAL A 165 -12.71 7.83 -0.27
N GLU A 166 -13.19 8.89 0.36
CA GLU A 166 -12.35 9.85 1.06
C GLU A 166 -11.74 9.24 2.33
N THR A 167 -10.48 9.59 2.63
CA THR A 167 -9.82 9.22 3.89
C THR A 167 -9.36 10.45 4.67
N MET A 168 -8.71 10.25 5.83
CA MET A 168 -8.06 11.35 6.54
C MET A 168 -6.88 11.94 5.77
N LEU A 169 -6.30 11.23 4.81
CA LEU A 169 -5.05 11.63 4.15
C LEU A 169 -5.22 11.90 2.65
N THR A 170 -6.19 11.26 2.01
CA THR A 170 -6.35 11.26 0.55
C THR A 170 -7.79 11.61 0.15
N GLN A 171 -7.90 12.18 -1.05
CA GLN A 171 -9.16 12.34 -1.75
C GLN A 171 -9.55 11.00 -2.43
N PRO A 172 -10.82 10.81 -2.85
CA PRO A 172 -11.16 9.75 -3.79
C PRO A 172 -10.34 9.86 -5.09
N ALA A 173 -10.06 8.71 -5.70
CA ALA A 173 -9.40 8.60 -6.99
C ALA A 173 -10.11 9.43 -8.07
N GLU A 174 -9.33 10.13 -8.89
CA GLU A 174 -9.84 10.77 -10.10
C GLU A 174 -10.16 9.70 -11.16
N VAL A 175 -11.21 9.95 -11.94
CA VAL A 175 -11.72 9.01 -12.95
C VAL A 175 -11.77 9.68 -14.32
N PRO A 176 -10.68 9.66 -15.09
CA PRO A 176 -10.70 10.17 -16.46
C PRO A 176 -11.35 9.16 -17.42
N GLU A 177 -12.03 9.68 -18.45
CA GLU A 177 -12.47 8.85 -19.57
C GLU A 177 -11.28 8.19 -20.27
N CYS A 178 -11.44 6.92 -20.63
CA CYS A 178 -10.41 6.16 -21.34
C CYS A 178 -11.05 5.16 -22.30
N ASP A 179 -10.26 4.59 -23.20
CA ASP A 179 -10.73 3.55 -24.12
C ASP A 179 -10.41 2.15 -23.55
N VAL A 180 -9.30 2.05 -22.79
CA VAL A 180 -8.88 0.84 -22.08
C VAL A 180 -8.56 1.18 -20.63
N LEU A 181 -9.25 0.53 -19.70
CA LEU A 181 -9.03 0.65 -18.26
C LEU A 181 -8.27 -0.57 -17.74
N ILE A 182 -7.11 -0.37 -17.13
CA ILE A 182 -6.33 -1.42 -16.47
C ILE A 182 -6.35 -1.13 -14.98
N MET A 183 -7.11 -1.92 -14.22
CA MET A 183 -7.42 -1.62 -12.82
C MET A 183 -7.22 -2.79 -11.86
N GLU A 184 -6.94 -2.43 -10.60
CA GLU A 184 -6.87 -3.40 -9.51
C GLU A 184 -8.21 -4.14 -9.28
N SER A 185 -8.12 -5.28 -8.59
CA SER A 185 -9.27 -6.14 -8.27
C SER A 185 -9.13 -6.73 -6.87
N THR A 186 -8.41 -6.05 -5.98
CA THR A 186 -8.03 -6.58 -4.67
C THR A 186 -9.24 -6.96 -3.81
N TYR A 187 -10.34 -6.20 -3.92
CA TYR A 187 -11.60 -6.43 -3.20
C TYR A 187 -12.77 -6.81 -4.11
N ALA A 188 -12.51 -7.46 -5.25
CA ALA A 188 -13.58 -8.01 -6.07
C ALA A 188 -14.51 -8.93 -5.23
N GLY A 189 -15.82 -8.67 -5.29
CA GLY A 189 -16.85 -9.39 -4.54
C GLY A 189 -16.95 -9.04 -3.04
N ARG A 190 -16.20 -8.04 -2.55
CA ARG A 190 -16.24 -7.62 -1.15
C ARG A 190 -16.34 -6.09 -1.02
N ASP A 191 -17.31 -5.64 -0.24
CA ASP A 191 -17.43 -4.23 0.15
C ASP A 191 -16.89 -3.98 1.55
N HIS A 192 -16.51 -2.72 1.77
CA HIS A 192 -16.08 -2.22 3.07
C HIS A 192 -17.28 -1.69 3.87
N PRO A 193 -17.27 -1.84 5.20
CA PRO A 193 -18.19 -1.09 6.06
C PRO A 193 -17.99 0.42 5.91
N VAL A 194 -18.99 1.20 6.33
CA VAL A 194 -18.89 2.67 6.31
C VAL A 194 -17.75 3.11 7.22
N ARG A 195 -16.76 3.80 6.65
CA ARG A 195 -15.51 4.16 7.34
C ARG A 195 -15.72 4.88 8.68
N GLU A 196 -16.68 5.81 8.73
CA GLU A 196 -17.04 6.55 9.95
C GLU A 196 -17.64 5.66 11.04
N GLU A 197 -18.32 4.57 10.68
CA GLU A 197 -18.81 3.59 11.65
C GLU A 197 -17.64 2.78 12.22
N VAL A 198 -16.71 2.34 11.36
CA VAL A 198 -15.50 1.63 11.79
C VAL A 198 -14.67 2.48 12.75
N TYR A 199 -14.53 3.78 12.49
CA TYR A 199 -13.87 4.71 13.42
C TYR A 199 -14.54 4.72 14.79
N ARG A 200 -15.87 4.87 14.86
CA ARG A 200 -16.61 4.87 16.13
C ARG A 200 -16.48 3.54 16.86
N GLU A 201 -16.50 2.42 16.13
CA GLU A 201 -16.34 1.10 16.72
C GLU A 201 -14.93 0.87 17.28
N LEU A 202 -13.90 1.34 16.57
CA LEU A 202 -12.51 1.31 17.04
C LEU A 202 -12.34 2.17 18.28
N GLU A 203 -12.85 3.40 18.27
CA GLU A 203 -12.82 4.33 19.41
C GLU A 203 -13.48 3.69 20.65
N ARG A 204 -14.72 3.20 20.50
CA ARG A 204 -15.45 2.52 21.57
C ARG A 204 -14.68 1.32 22.11
N LYS A 205 -14.08 0.51 21.24
CA LYS A 205 -13.29 -0.65 21.68
C LYS A 205 -12.07 -0.22 22.48
N ILE A 206 -11.39 0.84 22.08
CA ILE A 206 -10.26 1.39 22.83
C ILE A 206 -10.75 1.84 24.21
N GLU A 207 -11.85 2.58 24.30
CA GLU A 207 -12.45 2.99 25.58
C GLU A 207 -12.74 1.78 26.49
N GLU A 208 -13.43 0.75 25.97
CA GLU A 208 -13.72 -0.49 26.71
C GLU A 208 -12.44 -1.18 27.24
N VAL A 209 -11.37 -1.22 26.43
CA VAL A 209 -10.08 -1.80 26.80
C VAL A 209 -9.42 -1.00 27.93
N LEU A 210 -9.49 0.32 27.86
CA LEU A 210 -8.90 1.20 28.87
C LEU A 210 -9.70 1.20 30.18
N GLU A 211 -11.04 1.14 30.13
CA GLU A 211 -11.92 1.07 31.30
C GLU A 211 -11.65 -0.16 32.17
N ARG A 212 -11.32 -1.29 31.56
CA ARG A 212 -10.92 -2.52 32.27
C ARG A 212 -9.42 -2.59 32.60
N GLY A 213 -8.69 -1.49 32.43
CA GLY A 213 -7.28 -1.35 32.82
C GLY A 213 -6.27 -1.99 31.86
N GLY A 214 -6.69 -2.32 30.63
CA GLY A 214 -5.83 -2.86 29.58
C GLY A 214 -5.08 -1.80 28.78
N LYS A 215 -4.42 -2.25 27.72
CA LYS A 215 -3.74 -1.42 26.71
C LYS A 215 -4.19 -1.81 25.32
N ALA A 216 -4.31 -0.83 24.43
CA ALA A 216 -4.61 -1.07 23.02
C ALA A 216 -3.31 -1.08 22.20
N VAL A 217 -2.97 -2.23 21.63
CA VAL A 217 -1.93 -2.33 20.61
C VAL A 217 -2.61 -2.27 19.25
N VAL A 218 -2.26 -1.28 18.44
CA VAL A 218 -2.86 -1.02 17.13
C VAL A 218 -1.79 -1.20 16.05
N PRO A 219 -1.59 -2.42 15.51
CA PRO A 219 -0.68 -2.65 14.40
C PRO A 219 -1.16 -1.94 13.14
N ALA A 220 -0.25 -1.26 12.46
CA ALA A 220 -0.53 -0.49 11.25
C ALA A 220 0.60 -0.60 10.22
N PHE A 221 0.29 -0.31 8.96
CA PHE A 221 1.31 -0.07 7.94
C PHE A 221 2.00 1.28 8.20
N ALA A 222 3.28 1.36 7.83
CA ALA A 222 4.08 2.56 8.02
C ALA A 222 3.57 3.75 7.18
N VAL A 223 3.01 3.44 6.00
CA VAL A 223 2.51 4.37 5.01
C VAL A 223 1.00 4.46 5.13
N ALA A 224 0.47 5.68 5.11
CA ALA A 224 -0.94 6.06 5.30
C ALA A 224 -1.59 5.63 6.63
N ARG A 225 -1.73 4.33 6.93
CA ARG A 225 -2.55 3.83 8.05
C ARG A 225 -2.11 4.40 9.40
N THR A 226 -0.80 4.43 9.66
CA THR A 226 -0.27 4.99 10.92
C THR A 226 -0.71 6.45 11.08
N GLN A 227 -0.59 7.26 10.04
CA GLN A 227 -0.88 8.70 10.06
C GLN A 227 -2.38 8.97 10.21
N GLU A 228 -3.22 8.16 9.57
CA GLU A 228 -4.67 8.24 9.73
C GLU A 228 -5.11 7.92 11.17
N LEU A 229 -4.56 6.86 11.76
CA LEU A 229 -4.84 6.50 13.16
C LEU A 229 -4.28 7.55 14.14
N MET A 230 -3.16 8.18 13.83
CA MET A 230 -2.64 9.30 14.60
C MET A 230 -3.64 10.46 14.64
N ILE A 231 -4.19 10.85 13.49
CA ILE A 231 -5.21 11.90 13.40
C ILE A 231 -6.44 11.51 14.21
N LEU A 232 -7.02 10.34 13.91
CA LEU A 232 -8.24 9.85 14.54
C LEU A 232 -8.13 9.83 16.06
N LEU A 233 -7.12 9.14 16.59
CA LEU A 233 -7.04 8.84 18.02
C LEU A 233 -6.59 10.06 18.83
N SER A 234 -5.71 10.91 18.29
CA SER A 234 -5.26 12.12 19.00
C SER A 234 -6.33 13.22 19.04
N GLU A 235 -7.25 13.26 18.08
CA GLU A 235 -8.40 14.18 18.12
C GLU A 235 -9.45 13.78 19.14
N ARG A 236 -9.53 12.48 19.48
CA ARG A 236 -10.37 11.94 20.55
C ARG A 236 -9.76 12.06 21.96
N GLY A 237 -8.50 12.46 22.05
CA GLY A 237 -7.84 12.75 23.33
C GLY A 237 -7.18 11.54 24.01
N PHE A 238 -7.00 10.42 23.31
CA PHE A 238 -6.27 9.26 23.83
C PHE A 238 -4.77 9.57 24.03
N ASP A 239 -4.11 8.94 25.01
CA ASP A 239 -2.64 8.96 25.13
C ASP A 239 -2.01 8.02 24.08
N VAL A 240 -1.82 8.54 22.87
CA VAL A 240 -1.31 7.77 21.72
C VAL A 240 0.21 7.77 21.67
N TRP A 241 0.81 6.59 21.71
CA TRP A 241 2.22 6.35 21.43
C TRP A 241 2.41 5.88 20.00
N VAL A 242 3.44 6.36 19.31
CA VAL A 242 3.73 5.95 17.92
C VAL A 242 5.12 5.32 17.84
N ASP A 243 5.20 4.10 17.32
CA ASP A 243 6.45 3.35 17.17
C ASP A 243 6.64 2.81 15.75
N GLY A 244 7.90 2.54 15.40
CA GLY A 244 8.27 2.00 14.10
C GLY A 244 8.43 3.04 13.01
N MET A 245 8.43 2.55 11.77
CA MET A 245 8.72 3.37 10.59
C MET A 245 7.63 4.41 10.29
N GLY A 246 6.43 4.25 10.83
CA GLY A 246 5.35 5.23 10.67
C GLY A 246 5.76 6.63 11.08
N LYS A 247 6.61 6.80 12.10
CA LYS A 247 7.18 8.11 12.48
C LYS A 247 8.03 8.74 11.38
N ALA A 248 8.85 7.93 10.71
CA ALA A 248 9.72 8.43 9.64
C ALA A 248 8.88 8.87 8.43
N VAL A 249 7.86 8.08 8.08
CA VAL A 249 6.91 8.44 7.02
C VAL A 249 6.09 9.68 7.40
N THR A 250 5.64 9.80 8.64
CA THR A 250 4.96 11.02 9.11
C THR A 250 5.84 12.26 8.91
N ASN A 251 7.12 12.18 9.29
CA ASN A 251 8.04 13.31 9.10
C ASN A 251 8.24 13.66 7.62
N MET A 252 8.24 12.66 6.72
CA MET A 252 8.26 12.90 5.27
C MET A 252 6.99 13.62 4.84
N TYR A 253 5.80 13.14 5.24
CA TYR A 253 4.52 13.77 4.90
C TYR A 253 4.44 15.24 5.32
N LEU A 254 5.08 15.63 6.43
CA LEU A 254 5.15 17.03 6.86
C LEU A 254 5.89 17.95 5.88
N GLY A 255 6.71 17.41 4.98
CA GLY A 255 7.37 18.14 3.89
C GLY A 255 6.55 18.29 2.61
N TYR A 256 5.41 17.60 2.50
CA TYR A 256 4.60 17.51 1.29
C TYR A 256 3.13 17.89 1.56
N PRO A 257 2.83 19.14 1.97
CA PRO A 257 1.48 19.54 2.37
C PRO A 257 0.43 19.33 1.27
N ASP A 258 0.80 19.56 0.01
CA ASP A 258 -0.13 19.46 -1.13
C ASP A 258 -0.58 18.02 -1.42
N TYR A 259 0.12 17.01 -0.89
CA TYR A 259 -0.22 15.60 -1.05
C TYR A 259 -1.05 15.04 0.12
N ILE A 260 -1.36 15.85 1.13
CA ILE A 260 -2.07 15.42 2.34
C ILE A 260 -3.36 16.22 2.49
N LYS A 261 -4.50 15.58 2.24
CA LYS A 261 -5.83 16.19 2.31
C LYS A 261 -6.07 16.98 3.59
N ASN A 262 -5.81 16.37 4.75
CA ASN A 262 -5.98 17.01 6.05
C ASN A 262 -4.63 17.34 6.71
N PHE A 263 -3.74 18.02 5.99
CA PHE A 263 -2.38 18.32 6.46
C PHE A 263 -2.34 18.95 7.86
N ASP A 264 -3.17 19.96 8.13
CA ASP A 264 -3.21 20.63 9.43
C ASP A 264 -3.62 19.68 10.57
N ARG A 265 -4.47 18.69 10.28
CA ARG A 265 -4.86 17.66 11.27
C ARG A 265 -3.68 16.73 11.53
N LEU A 266 -2.90 16.36 10.51
CA LEU A 266 -1.69 15.57 10.66
C LEU A 266 -0.61 16.30 11.49
N VAL A 267 -0.42 17.60 11.25
CA VAL A 267 0.49 18.44 12.05
C VAL A 267 0.08 18.43 13.52
N ARG A 268 -1.20 18.74 13.81
CA ARG A 268 -1.73 18.72 15.19
C ARG A 268 -1.63 17.34 15.83
N ALA A 269 -1.87 16.28 15.08
CA ALA A 269 -1.74 14.92 15.58
C ALA A 269 -0.29 14.63 15.98
N THR A 270 0.68 15.05 15.16
CA THR A 270 2.10 14.90 15.44
C THR A 270 2.52 15.60 16.74
N ASP A 271 1.97 16.78 17.01
CA ASP A 271 2.22 17.52 18.26
C ASP A 271 1.60 16.86 19.50
N ARG A 272 0.53 16.07 19.32
CA ARG A 272 -0.23 15.43 20.40
C ARG A 272 0.26 14.03 20.75
N VAL A 273 0.76 13.28 19.77
CA VAL A 273 1.22 11.91 20.01
C VAL A 273 2.58 11.85 20.69
N ARG A 274 2.89 10.72 21.34
CA ARG A 274 4.18 10.43 21.95
C ARG A 274 5.05 9.55 21.03
N PRO A 275 6.08 10.09 20.39
CA PRO A 275 6.97 9.27 19.57
C PRO A 275 7.86 8.38 20.46
N VAL A 276 7.93 7.09 20.15
CA VAL A 276 8.89 6.15 20.76
C VAL A 276 10.26 6.37 20.12
N VAL A 277 11.13 7.17 20.75
CA VAL A 277 12.45 7.49 20.15
C VAL A 277 13.51 6.47 20.55
N ARG A 278 13.45 5.96 21.78
CA ARG A 278 14.43 5.01 22.33
C ARG A 278 13.75 3.70 22.76
N PRO A 279 14.48 2.57 22.80
CA PRO A 279 13.95 1.31 23.34
C PRO A 279 13.37 1.44 24.76
N SER A 280 13.92 2.34 25.58
CA SER A 280 13.41 2.60 26.93
C SER A 280 12.03 3.26 26.95
N ASP A 281 11.63 3.95 25.89
CA ASP A 281 10.30 4.55 25.76
C ASP A 281 9.22 3.46 25.64
N ARG A 282 9.54 2.32 25.01
CA ARG A 282 8.64 1.15 24.99
C ARG A 282 8.32 0.63 26.39
N ASN A 283 9.32 0.60 27.27
CA ASN A 283 9.11 0.24 28.68
C ASN A 283 8.27 1.28 29.43
N LYS A 284 8.32 2.56 29.06
CA LYS A 284 7.45 3.58 29.64
C LYS A 284 6.01 3.37 29.20
N PHE A 285 5.77 3.07 27.92
CA PHE A 285 4.46 2.70 27.41
C PHE A 285 3.88 1.50 28.19
N LEU A 286 4.64 0.42 28.34
CA LEU A 286 4.18 -0.77 29.08
C LEU A 286 3.78 -0.47 30.53
N ARG A 287 4.34 0.57 31.16
CA ARG A 287 3.98 0.97 32.53
C ARG A 287 2.81 1.96 32.61
N LYS A 288 2.70 2.88 31.65
CA LYS A 288 1.84 4.07 31.77
C LYS A 288 1.03 4.46 30.54
N GLY A 289 1.35 3.91 29.37
CA GLY A 289 0.67 4.25 28.12
C GLY A 289 -0.66 3.53 27.98
N GLU A 290 -1.52 4.08 27.14
CA GLU A 290 -2.88 3.60 26.89
C GLU A 290 -2.96 2.90 25.53
N VAL A 291 -2.58 3.63 24.48
CA VAL A 291 -2.67 3.18 23.09
C VAL A 291 -1.31 3.28 22.41
N VAL A 292 -0.90 2.24 21.68
CA VAL A 292 0.27 2.29 20.81
C VAL A 292 -0.11 1.97 19.37
N VAL A 293 0.07 2.94 18.47
CA VAL A 293 0.04 2.74 17.02
C VAL A 293 1.46 2.37 16.58
N THR A 294 1.62 1.17 16.01
CA THR A 294 2.96 0.61 15.79
C THR A 294 3.05 -0.11 14.45
N THR A 295 4.20 0.01 13.78
CA THR A 295 4.40 -0.71 12.51
C THR A 295 4.48 -2.21 12.69
N GLY A 296 4.05 -2.92 11.65
CA GLY A 296 3.90 -4.37 11.61
C GLY A 296 2.44 -4.73 11.38
N GLY A 297 1.79 -4.10 10.39
CA GLY A 297 0.34 -4.18 10.17
C GLY A 297 -0.19 -5.60 9.99
N MET A 298 0.60 -6.50 9.41
CA MET A 298 0.29 -7.93 9.29
C MET A 298 0.98 -8.83 10.33
N LEU A 299 1.60 -8.22 11.34
CA LEU A 299 2.35 -8.87 12.41
C LEU A 299 3.53 -9.75 11.96
N GLU A 300 4.05 -9.51 10.76
CA GLU A 300 5.17 -10.30 10.21
C GLU A 300 6.53 -9.97 10.83
N GLY A 301 6.62 -8.85 11.55
CA GLY A 301 7.83 -8.37 12.20
C GLY A 301 7.65 -6.99 12.83
N GLY A 302 8.77 -6.37 13.17
CA GLY A 302 8.80 -5.00 13.66
C GLY A 302 8.34 -4.84 15.12
N PRO A 303 8.14 -3.58 15.56
CA PRO A 303 7.82 -3.28 16.96
C PRO A 303 6.47 -3.83 17.45
N ALA A 304 5.50 -4.11 16.57
CA ALA A 304 4.23 -4.72 16.96
C ALA A 304 4.43 -6.02 17.75
N LEU A 305 5.31 -6.91 17.28
CA LEU A 305 5.62 -8.17 17.95
C LEU A 305 6.29 -7.98 19.31
N TYR A 306 7.03 -6.88 19.53
CA TYR A 306 7.58 -6.56 20.85
C TYR A 306 6.47 -6.28 21.87
N TYR A 307 5.49 -5.44 21.52
CA TYR A 307 4.39 -5.10 22.44
C TYR A 307 3.53 -6.32 22.72
N ILE A 308 3.16 -7.05 21.68
CA ILE A 308 2.37 -8.28 21.82
C ILE A 308 3.13 -9.31 22.64
N GLY A 309 4.43 -9.53 22.39
CA GLY A 309 5.24 -10.45 23.18
C GLY A 309 5.29 -10.11 24.68
N LYS A 310 5.11 -8.84 25.07
CA LYS A 310 5.07 -8.38 26.46
C LYS A 310 3.66 -8.37 27.07
N LEU A 311 2.62 -8.25 26.26
CA LEU A 311 1.23 -8.11 26.69
C LEU A 311 0.38 -9.35 26.40
N ARG A 312 0.88 -10.36 25.70
CA ARG A 312 0.09 -11.50 25.18
C ARG A 312 -0.70 -12.27 26.24
N GLU A 313 -0.30 -12.23 27.51
CA GLU A 313 -1.00 -12.91 28.62
C GLU A 313 -1.99 -11.98 29.36
N ASP A 314 -1.98 -10.69 29.05
CA ASP A 314 -2.87 -9.70 29.65
C ASP A 314 -4.23 -9.68 28.94
N ARG A 315 -5.20 -10.36 29.54
CA ARG A 315 -6.58 -10.47 29.05
C ARG A 315 -7.36 -9.16 29.07
N ASN A 316 -6.87 -8.14 29.77
CA ASN A 316 -7.50 -6.82 29.74
C ASN A 316 -7.08 -6.04 28.50
N SER A 317 -5.88 -6.30 27.97
CA SER A 317 -5.34 -5.65 26.78
C SER A 317 -5.90 -6.23 25.48
N ALA A 318 -5.79 -5.47 24.39
CA ALA A 318 -6.28 -5.87 23.08
C ALA A 318 -5.30 -5.58 21.94
N ILE A 319 -5.37 -6.41 20.90
CA ILE A 319 -4.73 -6.22 19.60
C ILE A 319 -5.84 -5.80 18.62
N LEU A 320 -5.74 -4.59 18.09
CA LEU A 320 -6.74 -4.00 17.20
C LEU A 320 -6.14 -3.89 15.79
N LEU A 321 -6.43 -4.88 14.94
CA LEU A 321 -5.95 -4.94 13.55
C LEU A 321 -6.76 -3.98 12.69
N THR A 322 -6.09 -3.16 11.86
CA THR A 322 -6.72 -2.05 11.11
C THR A 322 -6.51 -2.09 9.59
N GLY A 323 -5.91 -3.15 9.08
CA GLY A 323 -5.64 -3.31 7.65
C GLY A 323 -5.70 -4.78 7.25
N TYR A 324 -5.79 -5.04 5.96
CA TYR A 324 -5.94 -6.39 5.43
C TYR A 324 -4.86 -7.35 5.95
N GLN A 325 -5.28 -8.58 6.25
CA GLN A 325 -4.42 -9.66 6.73
C GLN A 325 -4.36 -10.73 5.66
N VAL A 326 -3.28 -10.72 4.86
CA VAL A 326 -3.07 -11.68 3.77
C VAL A 326 -2.94 -13.09 4.32
N GLU A 327 -3.46 -14.08 3.58
CA GLU A 327 -3.33 -15.49 3.92
C GLU A 327 -1.86 -15.89 4.15
N GLY A 328 -1.59 -16.72 5.14
CA GLY A 328 -0.23 -17.13 5.50
C GLY A 328 0.57 -16.12 6.35
N THR A 329 0.03 -14.93 6.65
CA THR A 329 0.67 -13.99 7.57
C THR A 329 0.34 -14.29 9.04
N ASN A 330 1.19 -13.81 9.95
CA ASN A 330 0.98 -13.89 11.40
C ASN A 330 -0.34 -13.28 11.83
N GLY A 331 -0.74 -12.14 11.28
CA GLY A 331 -1.98 -11.50 11.68
C GLY A 331 -3.22 -12.29 11.24
N ARG A 332 -3.17 -12.96 10.08
CA ARG A 332 -4.20 -13.94 9.68
C ARG A 332 -4.23 -15.14 10.65
N LEU A 333 -3.07 -15.72 10.95
CA LEU A 333 -2.95 -16.83 11.91
C LEU A 333 -3.54 -16.47 13.29
N LEU A 334 -3.28 -15.24 13.76
CA LEU A 334 -3.81 -14.74 15.03
C LEU A 334 -5.33 -14.68 15.02
N MET A 335 -5.93 -14.15 13.96
CA MET A 335 -7.39 -14.07 13.83
C MET A 335 -8.04 -15.45 13.81
N ASP A 336 -7.44 -16.41 13.11
CA ASP A 336 -8.04 -17.74 12.93
C ASP A 336 -7.84 -18.67 14.12
N THR A 337 -6.73 -18.52 14.85
CA THR A 337 -6.30 -19.52 15.85
C THR A 337 -6.03 -18.95 17.24
N GLY A 338 -5.82 -17.63 17.37
CA GLY A 338 -5.33 -17.01 18.61
C GLY A 338 -3.84 -17.25 18.88
N TYR A 339 -3.06 -17.66 17.86
CA TYR A 339 -1.61 -17.86 17.96
C TYR A 339 -0.83 -16.93 17.03
N LEU A 340 0.42 -16.65 17.39
CA LEU A 340 1.39 -15.92 16.57
C LEU A 340 2.70 -16.67 16.52
N VAL A 341 3.49 -16.47 15.45
CA VAL A 341 4.89 -16.89 15.43
C VAL A 341 5.78 -15.71 15.82
N ILE A 342 6.49 -15.83 16.95
CA ILE A 342 7.47 -14.84 17.43
C ILE A 342 8.81 -15.54 17.58
N ASP A 343 9.85 -15.01 16.94
CA ASP A 343 11.21 -15.58 16.95
C ASP A 343 11.27 -17.07 16.54
N GLY A 344 10.37 -17.49 15.65
CA GLY A 344 10.26 -18.87 15.17
C GLY A 344 9.46 -19.81 16.07
N GLU A 345 8.95 -19.33 17.20
CA GLU A 345 8.13 -20.10 18.12
C GLU A 345 6.66 -19.69 18.02
N GLN A 346 5.77 -20.67 17.97
CA GLN A 346 4.33 -20.42 18.02
C GLN A 346 3.90 -20.15 19.46
N VAL A 347 3.40 -18.94 19.71
CA VAL A 347 2.97 -18.46 21.03
C VAL A 347 1.47 -18.21 21.06
N LYS A 348 0.83 -18.55 22.17
CA LYS A 348 -0.58 -18.26 22.40
C LYS A 348 -0.77 -16.80 22.80
N VAL A 349 -1.84 -16.18 22.32
CA VAL A 349 -2.25 -14.82 22.68
C VAL A 349 -3.59 -14.89 23.41
N ASP A 350 -3.59 -14.45 24.67
CA ASP A 350 -4.76 -14.35 25.54
C ASP A 350 -5.36 -12.91 25.53
N MET A 351 -4.71 -11.94 24.88
CA MET A 351 -5.28 -10.61 24.61
C MET A 351 -6.55 -10.72 23.76
N GLU A 352 -7.48 -9.77 23.91
CA GLU A 352 -8.60 -9.65 22.97
C GLU A 352 -8.06 -9.28 21.57
N VAL A 353 -8.57 -9.92 20.52
CA VAL A 353 -8.22 -9.61 19.13
C VAL A 353 -9.47 -9.11 18.42
N ALA A 354 -9.38 -7.93 17.82
CA ALA A 354 -10.45 -7.36 17.03
C ALA A 354 -9.90 -6.82 15.70
N TYR A 355 -10.73 -6.86 14.66
CA TYR A 355 -10.40 -6.41 13.31
C TYR A 355 -11.33 -5.28 12.88
N TYR A 356 -10.73 -4.22 12.34
CA TYR A 356 -11.39 -3.00 11.88
C TYR A 356 -10.98 -2.74 10.44
N ASP A 357 -11.92 -2.88 9.52
CA ASP A 357 -11.63 -2.70 8.10
C ASP A 357 -11.54 -1.21 7.75
N LEU A 358 -10.31 -0.71 7.69
CA LEU A 358 -10.04 0.65 7.25
C LEU A 358 -9.37 0.70 5.88
N SER A 359 -9.40 -0.38 5.09
CA SER A 359 -8.66 -0.54 3.82
C SER A 359 -8.50 0.76 3.00
N ALA A 360 -7.34 0.90 2.38
CA ALA A 360 -7.03 1.99 1.46
C ALA A 360 -7.33 1.62 -0.01
N HIS A 361 -7.89 0.44 -0.26
CA HIS A 361 -8.38 0.04 -1.58
C HIS A 361 -9.88 0.31 -1.69
N ALA A 362 -10.36 0.44 -2.91
CA ALA A 362 -11.79 0.50 -3.19
C ALA A 362 -12.45 -0.87 -2.95
N GLY A 363 -13.62 -0.85 -2.32
CA GLY A 363 -14.50 -2.02 -2.24
C GLY A 363 -15.13 -2.34 -3.60
N HIS A 364 -15.72 -3.52 -3.74
CA HIS A 364 -16.33 -3.99 -4.99
C HIS A 364 -17.27 -2.97 -5.64
N SER A 365 -18.22 -2.40 -4.88
CA SER A 365 -19.16 -1.40 -5.41
C SER A 365 -18.44 -0.14 -5.91
N GLY A 366 -17.36 0.25 -5.22
CA GLY A 366 -16.51 1.37 -5.64
C GLY A 366 -15.74 1.09 -6.94
N LEU A 367 -15.21 -0.12 -7.10
CA LEU A 367 -14.54 -0.55 -8.33
C LEU A 367 -15.51 -0.54 -9.52
N VAL A 368 -16.73 -1.04 -9.34
CA VAL A 368 -17.78 -1.01 -10.38
C VAL A 368 -18.13 0.43 -10.76
N GLU A 369 -18.36 1.30 -9.77
CA GLU A 369 -18.65 2.73 -10.02
C GLU A 369 -17.49 3.42 -10.75
N TYR A 370 -16.24 3.04 -10.46
CA TYR A 370 -15.06 3.55 -11.17
C TYR A 370 -15.09 3.17 -12.65
N VAL A 371 -15.37 1.90 -12.98
CA VAL A 371 -15.51 1.43 -14.37
C VAL A 371 -16.60 2.22 -15.10
N MET A 372 -17.79 2.33 -14.50
CA MET A 372 -18.93 3.03 -15.12
C MET A 372 -18.65 4.50 -15.41
N LYS A 373 -17.89 5.18 -14.53
CA LYS A 373 -17.51 6.58 -14.71
C LYS A 373 -16.39 6.76 -15.74
N ALA A 374 -15.47 5.82 -15.82
CA ALA A 374 -14.39 5.84 -16.82
C ALA A 374 -14.89 5.49 -18.23
N ASP A 375 -16.00 4.75 -18.31
CA ASP A 375 -16.71 4.30 -19.52
C ASP A 375 -15.78 3.75 -20.63
N PRO A 376 -14.93 2.75 -20.33
CA PRO A 376 -13.99 2.21 -21.31
C PRO A 376 -14.68 1.32 -22.35
N GLU A 377 -14.00 1.00 -23.45
CA GLU A 377 -14.42 -0.11 -24.32
C GLU A 377 -13.97 -1.46 -23.74
N LYS A 378 -12.83 -1.45 -23.02
CA LYS A 378 -12.16 -2.64 -22.51
C LYS A 378 -11.65 -2.44 -21.08
N VAL A 379 -11.88 -3.43 -20.22
CA VAL A 379 -11.39 -3.48 -18.85
C VAL A 379 -10.41 -4.64 -18.69
N VAL A 380 -9.22 -4.38 -18.14
CA VAL A 380 -8.21 -5.37 -17.81
C VAL A 380 -8.06 -5.42 -16.30
N LEU A 381 -8.43 -6.55 -15.69
CA LEU A 381 -8.36 -6.72 -14.24
C LEU A 381 -7.02 -7.36 -13.83
N PHE A 382 -6.33 -6.75 -12.88
CA PHE A 382 -5.11 -7.27 -12.27
C PHE A 382 -5.11 -7.08 -10.75
N HIS A 383 -4.07 -7.49 -10.05
CA HIS A 383 -3.91 -7.24 -8.62
C HIS A 383 -5.03 -7.80 -7.73
N GLY A 384 -5.42 -9.06 -7.96
CA GLY A 384 -6.46 -9.74 -7.19
C GLY A 384 -6.49 -11.23 -7.47
N GLU A 385 -6.78 -12.01 -6.41
CA GLU A 385 -6.85 -13.47 -6.49
C GLU A 385 -8.18 -13.96 -7.10
N ASP A 386 -9.30 -13.35 -6.72
CA ASP A 386 -10.64 -13.69 -7.22
C ASP A 386 -11.24 -12.53 -8.02
N ARG A 387 -10.93 -12.50 -9.32
CA ARG A 387 -11.39 -11.45 -10.25
C ARG A 387 -12.79 -11.70 -10.80
N GLU A 388 -13.36 -12.89 -10.56
CA GLU A 388 -14.58 -13.34 -11.23
C GLU A 388 -15.81 -12.56 -10.80
N ALA A 389 -15.90 -12.21 -9.51
CA ALA A 389 -17.03 -11.42 -9.02
C ALA A 389 -17.12 -10.04 -9.68
N LEU A 390 -15.99 -9.34 -9.81
CA LEU A 390 -15.94 -8.04 -10.49
C LEU A 390 -16.16 -8.17 -11.99
N LYS A 391 -15.56 -9.17 -12.63
CA LYS A 391 -15.76 -9.45 -14.04
C LYS A 391 -17.24 -9.67 -14.37
N ARG A 392 -17.95 -10.53 -13.64
CA ARG A 392 -19.37 -10.84 -13.89
C ARG A 392 -20.28 -9.63 -13.84
N GLU A 393 -19.96 -8.68 -12.96
CA GLU A 393 -20.78 -7.47 -12.78
C GLU A 393 -20.63 -6.50 -13.97
N ILE A 394 -19.46 -6.48 -14.62
CA ILE A 394 -19.14 -5.48 -15.67
C ILE A 394 -19.08 -6.08 -17.09
N GLU A 395 -19.07 -7.42 -17.24
CA GLU A 395 -18.90 -8.08 -18.55
C GLU A 395 -20.14 -8.01 -19.47
N GLU A 396 -21.30 -7.59 -18.97
CA GLU A 396 -22.48 -7.32 -19.80
C GLU A 396 -22.31 -6.06 -20.66
N ASP A 397 -21.63 -5.04 -20.12
CA ASP A 397 -21.46 -3.73 -20.75
C ASP A 397 -20.06 -3.52 -21.36
N TYR A 398 -19.04 -4.23 -20.88
CA TYR A 398 -17.63 -4.00 -21.21
C TYR A 398 -16.89 -5.28 -21.66
N GLU A 399 -15.91 -5.16 -22.56
CA GLU A 399 -15.00 -6.28 -22.84
C GLU A 399 -14.03 -6.46 -21.67
N VAL A 400 -14.12 -7.56 -20.92
CA VAL A 400 -13.27 -7.80 -19.74
C VAL A 400 -12.17 -8.82 -20.02
N LEU A 401 -10.92 -8.42 -19.82
CA LEU A 401 -9.76 -9.29 -19.86
C LEU A 401 -9.22 -9.58 -18.45
N THR A 402 -8.93 -10.86 -18.20
CA THR A 402 -8.31 -11.34 -16.97
C THR A 402 -7.01 -12.09 -17.32
N PRO A 403 -5.98 -11.39 -17.82
CA PRO A 403 -4.75 -12.02 -18.29
C PRO A 403 -4.01 -12.72 -17.17
N ARG A 404 -3.13 -13.65 -17.55
CA ARG A 404 -2.19 -14.33 -16.64
C ARG A 404 -0.81 -13.69 -16.67
N SER A 405 -0.04 -13.88 -15.60
CA SER A 405 1.35 -13.42 -15.59
C SER A 405 2.14 -14.16 -16.67
N GLY A 406 2.89 -13.41 -17.49
CA GLY A 406 3.62 -13.92 -18.65
C GLY A 406 2.81 -14.03 -19.94
N GLU A 407 1.48 -13.90 -19.90
CA GLU A 407 0.63 -13.89 -21.08
C GLU A 407 0.75 -12.56 -21.83
N VAL A 408 0.94 -12.61 -23.15
CA VAL A 408 0.93 -11.43 -24.01
C VAL A 408 -0.48 -11.23 -24.55
N PHE A 409 -1.03 -10.05 -24.37
CA PHE A 409 -2.34 -9.64 -24.87
C PHE A 409 -2.24 -8.32 -25.63
N GLU A 410 -3.27 -8.02 -26.42
CA GLU A 410 -3.36 -6.81 -27.24
C GLU A 410 -4.57 -6.00 -26.82
N VAL A 411 -4.41 -4.68 -26.78
CA VAL A 411 -5.48 -3.75 -26.42
C VAL A 411 -5.76 -2.70 -27.45
#